data_AF-A0A5C7Q4S5-F1
#
_entry.id   AF-A0A5C7Q4S5-F1
#
_cell.length_a   1.000
_cell.length_b   1.000
_cell.length_c   1.000
_cell.angle_alpha   90.00
_cell.angle_beta   90.00
_cell.angle_gamma   90.00
#
_symmetry.space_group_name_H-M   'P 1'
#
loop_
_entity.id
_entity.type
_entity.pdbx_description
1 polymer ?
#
loop_
_entity_poly.entity_id
_entity_poly.type
_entity_poly.pdbx_seq_one_letter_code
_entity_poly.pdbx_strand_id
1 'polypeptide(L)'
;MANHRPTFIRQWRNHRGYSLDKLAQMVPMDKSNLSKVERGILPYNQEMLERLAEALMTDPASLLMRDPTRGSAIWTIWERASPGERAQIESVAEALVSARKTA
;
A
#
# COMPACT_ATOMS: atom_id res chain seq x y z
N MET A 1 -4.72 -21.72 9.60
CA MET A 1 -3.96 -21.43 8.35
C MET A 1 -4.48 -20.11 7.79
N ALA A 2 -3.67 -19.36 7.02
CA ALA A 2 -4.16 -18.16 6.35
C ALA A 2 -5.05 -18.56 5.17
N ASN A 3 -6.21 -17.92 5.03
CA ASN A 3 -7.20 -18.25 4.00
C ASN A 3 -7.09 -17.35 2.77
N HIS A 4 -6.37 -16.23 2.89
CA HIS A 4 -6.23 -15.21 1.85
C HIS A 4 -4.77 -14.84 1.62
N ARG A 5 -4.48 -14.29 0.43
CA ARG A 5 -3.17 -13.71 0.14
C ARG A 5 -2.83 -12.63 1.17
N PRO A 6 -1.60 -12.59 1.71
CA PRO A 6 -1.19 -11.53 2.63
C PRO A 6 -1.30 -10.15 1.96
N THR A 7 -1.77 -9.17 2.72
CA THR A 7 -1.76 -7.75 2.33
C THR A 7 -0.54 -7.04 2.94
N PHE A 8 -0.42 -5.74 2.71
CA PHE A 8 0.63 -4.90 3.28
C PHE A 8 0.16 -4.05 4.49
N ILE A 9 -1.04 -4.30 5.01
CA ILE A 9 -1.62 -3.52 6.12
C ILE A 9 -0.69 -3.48 7.34
N ARG A 10 -0.10 -4.62 7.71
CA ARG A 10 0.85 -4.71 8.83
C ARG A 10 2.10 -3.87 8.59
N GLN A 11 2.61 -3.89 7.36
CA GLN A 11 3.81 -3.17 6.96
C GLN A 11 3.54 -1.67 7.00
N TRP A 12 2.38 -1.22 6.52
CA TRP A 12 1.93 0.18 6.64
C TRP A 12 1.74 0.61 8.09
N ARG A 13 1.11 -0.22 8.92
CA ARG A 13 0.97 0.06 10.35
C ARG A 13 2.34 0.24 11.03
N ASN A 14 3.27 -0.66 10.76
CA ASN A 14 4.63 -0.58 11.30
C ASN A 14 5.40 0.63 10.75
N HIS A 15 5.24 0.95 9.47
CA HIS A 15 5.86 2.12 8.83
C HIS A 15 5.39 3.44 9.46
N ARG A 16 4.12 3.51 9.91
CA ARG A 16 3.60 4.65 10.68
C ARG A 16 3.97 4.63 12.17
N GLY A 17 4.68 3.60 12.64
CA GLY A 17 5.03 3.44 14.05
C GLY A 17 3.84 3.14 14.96
N TYR A 18 2.76 2.58 14.42
CA TYR A 18 1.55 2.31 15.19
C TYR A 18 1.57 0.91 15.82
N SER A 19 1.19 0.84 17.09
CA SER A 19 0.83 -0.45 17.70
C SER A 19 -0.46 -0.97 17.07
N LEU A 20 -0.69 -2.29 17.16
CA LEU A 20 -1.95 -2.89 16.72
C LEU A 20 -3.16 -2.28 17.45
N ASP A 21 -2.99 -1.96 18.74
CA ASP A 21 -4.01 -1.34 19.57
C ASP A 21 -4.37 0.07 19.09
N LYS A 22 -3.34 0.88 18.79
CA LYS A 22 -3.52 2.24 18.29
C LYS A 22 -4.32 2.25 16.98
N LEU A 23 -3.96 1.39 16.02
CA LEU A 23 -4.69 1.34 14.75
C LEU A 23 -6.14 0.84 14.94
N ALA A 24 -6.37 -0.12 15.84
CA ALA A 24 -7.70 -0.62 16.18
C ALA A 24 -8.58 0.43 16.89
N GLN A 25 -8.01 1.43 17.55
CA GLN A 25 -8.76 2.56 18.10
C GLN A 25 -9.07 3.63 17.03
N MET A 26 -8.19 3.79 16.03
CA MET A 26 -8.39 4.74 14.92
C MET A 26 -9.43 4.25 13.92
N VAL A 27 -9.46 2.94 13.66
CA VAL A 27 -10.45 2.30 12.81
C VAL A 27 -11.36 1.52 13.72
N PRO A 28 -12.68 1.82 13.84
CA PRO A 28 -13.59 1.23 14.84
C PRO A 28 -13.75 -0.28 14.63
N MET A 29 -12.75 -1.04 15.06
CA MET A 29 -12.57 -2.47 14.81
C MET A 29 -11.86 -3.10 15.99
N ASP A 30 -12.33 -4.27 16.42
CA ASP A 30 -11.63 -5.05 17.44
C ASP A 30 -10.20 -5.39 17.02
N LYS A 31 -9.25 -5.21 17.96
CA LYS A 31 -7.84 -5.59 17.80
C LYS A 31 -7.64 -7.02 17.32
N SER A 32 -8.50 -7.95 17.76
CA SER A 32 -8.48 -9.36 17.33
C SER A 32 -8.82 -9.50 15.84
N ASN A 33 -9.80 -8.74 15.35
CA ASN A 33 -10.16 -8.72 13.93
C ASN A 33 -9.05 -8.09 13.10
N LEU A 34 -8.49 -6.96 13.53
CA LEU A 34 -7.34 -6.35 12.85
C LEU A 34 -6.15 -7.32 12.74
N SER A 35 -5.85 -8.06 13.82
CA SER A 35 -4.81 -9.10 13.81
C SER A 35 -5.09 -10.23 12.81
N LYS A 36 -6.35 -10.63 12.65
CA LYS A 36 -6.75 -11.66 11.69
C LYS A 36 -6.65 -11.15 10.25
N VAL A 37 -7.01 -9.88 10.02
CA VAL A 37 -6.88 -9.22 8.70
C VAL A 37 -5.42 -9.14 8.29
N GLU A 38 -4.53 -8.65 9.17
CA GLU A 38 -3.09 -8.55 8.90
C GLU A 38 -2.42 -9.89 8.60
N ARG A 39 -3.03 -11.01 9.02
CA ARG A 39 -2.53 -12.37 8.79
C ARG A 39 -3.25 -13.09 7.64
N GLY A 40 -4.17 -12.44 6.95
CA GLY A 40 -4.96 -13.06 5.88
C GLY A 40 -5.91 -14.16 6.36
N ILE A 41 -6.34 -14.12 7.63
CA ILE A 41 -7.32 -15.05 8.19
C ILE A 41 -8.74 -14.52 8.02
N LEU A 42 -8.94 -13.21 8.24
CA LEU A 42 -10.21 -12.52 8.00
C LEU A 42 -10.09 -11.72 6.68
N PRO A 43 -11.03 -11.86 5.73
CA PRO A 43 -11.01 -11.05 4.52
C PRO A 43 -11.30 -9.59 4.86
N TYR A 44 -10.75 -8.68 4.04
CA TYR A 44 -11.15 -7.29 4.06
C TYR A 44 -12.44 -7.08 3.26
N ASN A 45 -13.13 -5.99 3.53
CA ASN A 45 -14.17 -5.43 2.66
C ASN A 45 -13.76 -3.99 2.25
N GLN A 46 -14.57 -3.35 1.42
CA GLN A 46 -14.27 -2.02 0.90
C GLN A 46 -14.17 -0.96 2.02
N GLU A 47 -15.19 -0.87 2.88
CA GLU A 47 -15.24 0.09 4.00
C GLU A 47 -14.03 -0.06 4.94
N MET A 48 -13.62 -1.30 5.21
CA MET A 48 -12.44 -1.60 6.01
C MET A 48 -11.16 -1.09 5.35
N LEU A 49 -10.98 -1.34 4.05
CA LEU A 49 -9.79 -0.88 3.33
C LEU A 49 -9.71 0.64 3.29
N GLU A 50 -10.82 1.32 3.02
CA GLU A 50 -10.88 2.78 2.96
C GLU A 50 -10.54 3.41 4.32
N ARG A 51 -11.12 2.91 5.41
CA ARG A 51 -10.78 3.38 6.77
C ARG A 51 -9.33 3.13 7.17
N LEU A 52 -8.81 1.94 6.84
CA LEU A 52 -7.41 1.61 7.11
C LEU A 52 -6.48 2.51 6.28
N ALA A 53 -6.84 2.80 5.03
CA ALA A 53 -6.07 3.65 4.14
C ALA A 53 -6.00 5.08 4.68
N GLU A 54 -7.14 5.63 5.11
CA GLU A 54 -7.21 6.94 5.77
C GLU A 54 -6.37 6.97 7.05
N ALA A 55 -6.57 6.01 7.97
CA ALA A 55 -5.84 5.92 9.23
C ALA A 55 -4.32 5.76 9.04
N LEU A 56 -3.90 5.10 7.95
CA LEU A 56 -2.50 4.86 7.60
C LEU A 56 -1.94 5.90 6.62
N MET A 57 -2.71 6.94 6.29
CA MET A 57 -2.34 8.02 5.36
C MET A 57 -1.80 7.47 4.03
N THR A 58 -2.55 6.59 3.39
CA THR A 58 -2.26 5.99 2.08
C THR A 58 -3.56 5.74 1.32
N ASP A 59 -3.49 5.21 0.10
CA ASP A 59 -4.67 4.73 -0.64
C ASP A 59 -4.94 3.22 -0.43
N PRO A 60 -6.17 2.73 -0.70
CA PRO A 60 -6.52 1.31 -0.58
C PRO A 60 -5.68 0.36 -1.43
N ALA A 61 -5.27 0.75 -2.64
CA ALA A 61 -4.50 -0.13 -3.53
C ALA A 61 -3.08 -0.37 -2.97
N SER A 62 -2.47 0.66 -2.38
CA SER A 62 -1.20 0.53 -1.65
C SER A 62 -1.24 -0.50 -0.53
N LEU A 63 -2.37 -0.61 0.19
CA LEU A 63 -2.53 -1.61 1.26
C LEU A 63 -2.52 -3.05 0.71
N LEU A 64 -2.90 -3.24 -0.56
CA LEU A 64 -2.98 -4.56 -1.20
C LEU A 64 -1.71 -4.90 -1.98
N MET A 65 -1.02 -3.91 -2.53
CA MET A 65 0.02 -4.13 -3.55
C MET A 65 1.42 -3.65 -3.16
N ARG A 66 1.56 -2.77 -2.16
CA ARG A 66 2.81 -2.04 -1.89
C ARG A 66 3.35 -2.27 -0.48
N ASP A 67 4.57 -2.81 -0.40
CA ASP A 67 5.37 -2.78 0.84
C ASP A 67 5.99 -1.39 1.03
N PRO A 68 5.61 -0.61 2.07
CA PRO A 68 6.15 0.73 2.32
C PRO A 68 7.63 0.71 2.78
N THR A 69 8.19 -0.46 3.08
CA THR A 69 9.59 -0.60 3.53
C THR A 69 10.57 -0.92 2.40
N ARG A 70 10.07 -1.34 1.24
CA ARG A 70 10.90 -1.56 0.06
C ARG A 70 11.03 -0.24 -0.70
N GLY A 71 12.24 0.33 -0.66
CA GLY A 71 12.57 1.67 -1.13
C GLY A 71 12.14 1.98 -2.58
N SER A 72 11.82 3.26 -2.80
CA SER A 72 11.48 3.93 -4.06
C SER A 72 10.78 3.04 -5.09
N ALA A 73 9.53 2.69 -4.83
CA ALA A 73 8.63 2.33 -5.91
C ALA A 73 8.52 3.52 -6.88
N ILE A 74 8.39 3.25 -8.17
CA ILE A 74 8.07 4.27 -9.20
C ILE A 74 6.97 5.22 -8.73
N TRP A 75 6.02 4.72 -7.95
CA TRP A 75 4.95 5.46 -7.29
C TRP A 75 5.41 6.59 -6.35
N THR A 76 6.46 6.39 -5.56
CA THR A 76 6.99 7.45 -4.68
C THR A 76 7.60 8.59 -5.50
N ILE A 77 8.24 8.26 -6.62
CA ILE A 77 8.76 9.25 -7.56
C ILE A 77 7.57 9.98 -8.20
N TRP A 78 6.54 9.25 -8.60
CA TRP A 78 5.31 9.76 -9.21
C TRP A 78 4.52 10.72 -8.31
N GLU A 79 4.31 10.37 -7.05
CA GLU A 79 3.58 11.17 -6.05
C GLU A 79 4.25 12.53 -5.81
N ARG A 80 5.59 12.57 -5.82
CA ARG A 80 6.39 13.78 -5.61
C ARG A 80 6.54 14.64 -6.87
N ALA A 81 6.32 14.07 -8.06
CA ALA A 81 6.50 14.74 -9.33
C ALA A 81 5.34 15.70 -9.63
N SER A 82 5.69 16.89 -10.13
CA SER A 82 4.78 17.84 -10.77
C SER A 82 4.20 17.26 -12.08
N PRO A 83 3.14 17.87 -12.64
CA PRO A 83 2.55 17.38 -13.90
C PRO A 83 3.56 17.27 -15.06
N GLY A 84 4.49 18.23 -15.18
CA GLY A 84 5.53 18.19 -16.21
C GLY A 84 6.55 17.06 -15.98
N GLU A 85 6.98 16.86 -14.73
CA GLU A 85 7.91 15.78 -14.36
C GLU A 85 7.28 14.41 -14.58
N ARG A 86 5.96 14.25 -14.35
CA ARG A 86 5.23 13.00 -14.63
C ARG A 86 5.27 12.63 -16.11
N ALA A 87 4.98 13.58 -17.00
CA ALA A 87 5.05 13.36 -18.44
C ALA A 87 6.47 12.95 -18.88
N GLN A 88 7.50 13.56 -18.28
CA GLN A 88 8.89 13.20 -18.56
C GLN A 88 9.26 11.81 -18.04
N ILE A 89 8.77 11.43 -16.86
CA ILE A 89 8.95 10.08 -16.30
C ILE A 89 8.33 9.02 -17.24
N GLU A 90 7.12 9.26 -17.75
CA GLU A 90 6.46 8.36 -18.71
C GLU A 90 7.29 8.19 -19.98
N SER A 91 7.74 9.30 -20.58
CA SER A 91 8.55 9.27 -21.81
C SER A 91 9.84 8.46 -21.65
N VAL A 92 10.56 8.64 -20.53
CA VAL A 92 11.78 7.87 -20.25
C VAL A 92 11.46 6.38 -20.06
N ALA A 93 10.40 6.07 -19.30
CA ALA A 93 9.99 4.68 -19.08
C ALA A 93 9.61 3.98 -20.39
N GLU A 94 8.85 4.64 -21.27
CA GLU A 94 8.49 4.11 -22.59
C GLU A 94 9.71 3.87 -23.48
N ALA A 95 10.66 4.81 -23.50
CA ALA A 95 11.89 4.68 -24.29
C ALA A 95 12.71 3.47 -23.84
N LEU A 96 12.88 3.27 -22.52
CA LEU A 96 13.62 2.15 -21.95
C LEU A 96 12.95 0.80 -22.25
N VAL A 97 11.61 0.72 -22.16
CA VAL A 97 10.87 -0.51 -22.46
C VAL A 97 10.90 -0.84 -23.95
N SER A 98 10.84 0.18 -24.81
CA SER A 98 10.81 0.02 -26.28
C SER A 98 12.19 -0.34 -26.85
N ALA A 99 13.27 0.24 -26.33
CA ALA A 99 14.64 -0.07 -26.76
C ALA A 99 15.01 -1.55 -26.58
N ARG A 100 14.39 -2.24 -25.62
CA ARG A 100 14.57 -3.68 -25.39
C ARG A 100 13.83 -4.57 -26.40
N LYS A 101 12.83 -4.07 -27.11
CA LYS A 101 12.11 -4.84 -28.14
C LYS A 101 12.85 -4.88 -29.49
N THR A 102 13.79 -3.96 -29.70
CA THR A 102 14.57 -3.80 -30.93
C THR A 102 15.97 -4.41 -30.86
N ALA A 103 16.39 -4.92 -29.70
CA ALA A 103 17.64 -5.67 -29.49
C ALA A 103 17.34 -7.17 -29.33
#